data_AF-A0A2U9CMG1-F1
#
_entry.id   AF-A0A2U9CMG1-F1
#
_cell.length_a   1.000
_cell.length_b   1.000
_cell.length_c   1.000
_cell.angle_alpha   90.00
_cell.angle_beta   90.00
_cell.angle_gamma   90.00
#
_symmetry.space_group_name_H-M   'P 1'
#
loop_
_entity.id
_entity.type
_entity.pdbx_description
1 polymer ?
#
loop_
_entity_poly.entity_id
_entity_poly.type
_entity_poly.pdbx_seq_one_letter_code
_entity_poly.pdbx_strand_id
1 'polypeptide(L)'
;MKEAALLDYYVCGVCWAKEANFTPAQTSFTIAVLHMLLDNIREKQMGLVENLMEFAKALAAACQCLSSEKDTTSLLNREEAKELISYIRNSFFQKYTLFELLLTTPREEFLTGMERTIEVFSCQENTLTPLEEGISTHLYFQLQDPLCNPEK
;
A
#
# COMPACT_ATOMS: atom_id res chain seq x y z
N MET A 1 -0.22 5.53 -2.31
CA MET A 1 0.32 4.18 -1.95
C MET A 1 1.31 4.29 -0.81
N LYS A 2 2.28 5.23 -0.86
CA LYS A 2 3.21 5.53 0.23
C LYS A 2 2.50 5.79 1.57
N GLU A 3 1.50 6.65 1.58
CA GLU A 3 0.74 7.03 2.76
C GLU A 3 -0.04 5.85 3.35
N ALA A 4 -0.61 5.01 2.49
CA ALA A 4 -1.32 3.80 2.91
C ALA A 4 -0.37 2.77 3.53
N ALA A 5 0.82 2.57 2.95
CA ALA A 5 1.84 1.69 3.50
C ALA A 5 2.39 2.20 4.84
N LEU A 6 2.57 3.52 5.00
CA LEU A 6 2.98 4.12 6.26
C LEU A 6 1.89 3.99 7.33
N LEU A 7 0.62 4.22 6.97
CA LEU A 7 -0.50 4.03 7.87
C LEU A 7 -0.58 2.57 8.34
N ASP A 8 -0.50 1.61 7.42
CA ASP A 8 -0.50 0.17 7.73
C ASP A 8 0.64 -0.19 8.69
N TYR A 9 1.84 0.36 8.46
CA TYR A 9 2.99 0.17 9.34
C TYR A 9 2.76 0.69 10.76
N TYR A 10 2.21 1.89 10.92
CA TYR A 10 1.89 2.43 12.24
C TYR A 10 0.77 1.65 12.94
N VAL A 11 -0.27 1.26 12.20
CA VAL A 11 -1.35 0.42 12.75
C VAL A 11 -0.80 -0.91 13.25
N CYS A 12 0.06 -1.57 12.46
CA CYS A 12 0.75 -2.78 12.89
C CYS A 12 1.59 -2.56 14.16
N GLY A 13 2.27 -1.41 14.27
CA GLY A 13 3.02 -1.02 15.47
C GLY A 13 2.15 -0.90 16.72
N VAL A 14 1.00 -0.23 16.61
CA VAL A 14 0.05 -0.10 17.72
C VAL A 14 -0.55 -1.45 18.09
N CYS A 15 -0.98 -2.24 17.10
CA CYS A 15 -1.54 -3.58 17.33
C CYS A 15 -0.54 -4.49 18.05
N TRP A 16 0.70 -4.54 17.56
CA TRP A 16 1.76 -5.31 18.20
C TRP A 16 2.03 -4.86 19.64
N ALA A 17 2.12 -3.55 19.90
CA ALA A 17 2.37 -3.04 21.24
C ALA A 17 1.25 -3.46 22.22
N LYS A 18 -0.01 -3.47 21.76
CA LYS A 18 -1.15 -3.96 22.55
C LYS A 18 -1.05 -5.46 22.82
N GLU A 19 -0.69 -6.27 21.82
CA GLU A 19 -0.48 -7.72 21.97
C GLU A 19 0.67 -8.04 22.93
N ALA A 20 1.73 -7.22 22.93
CA ALA A 20 2.85 -7.29 23.86
C ALA A 20 2.52 -6.78 25.27
N ASN A 21 1.29 -6.34 25.54
CA ASN A 21 0.82 -5.75 26.80
C ASN A 21 1.59 -4.49 27.23
N PHE A 22 2.07 -3.71 26.25
CA PHE A 22 2.74 -2.44 26.55
C PHE A 22 1.75 -1.42 27.11
N THR A 23 2.19 -0.68 28.11
CA THR A 23 1.46 0.47 28.66
C THR A 23 1.25 1.55 27.59
N PRO A 24 0.33 2.51 27.79
CA PRO A 24 0.17 3.63 26.87
C PRO A 24 1.47 4.43 26.65
N ALA A 25 2.31 4.57 27.67
CA ALA A 25 3.60 5.25 27.56
C ALA A 25 4.59 4.46 26.69
N GLN A 26 4.69 3.15 26.90
CA GLN A 26 5.52 2.25 26.10
C GLN A 26 5.03 2.14 24.65
N THR A 27 3.71 2.14 24.44
CA THR A 27 3.10 2.19 23.11
C THR A 27 3.48 3.50 22.40
N SER A 28 3.35 4.64 23.10
CA SER A 28 3.73 5.95 22.54
C SER A 28 5.21 6.00 22.17
N PHE A 29 6.08 5.45 23.03
CA PHE A 29 7.51 5.31 22.74
C PHE A 29 7.78 4.42 21.53
N THR A 30 7.07 3.30 21.41
CA THR A 30 7.16 2.41 20.24
C THR A 30 6.84 3.18 18.96
N ILE A 31 5.73 3.92 18.93
CA ILE A 31 5.35 4.73 17.75
C ILE A 31 6.38 5.82 17.47
N ALA A 32 6.93 6.46 18.50
CA ALA A 32 8.00 7.45 18.32
C ALA A 32 9.26 6.84 17.71
N VAL A 33 9.65 5.62 18.12
CA VAL A 33 10.76 4.87 17.51
C VAL A 33 10.47 4.54 16.05
N LEU A 34 9.28 4.02 15.73
CA LEU A 34 8.91 3.70 14.34
C LEU A 34 8.95 4.94 13.44
N HIS A 35 8.45 6.06 13.96
CA HIS A 35 8.48 7.34 13.26
C HIS A 35 9.91 7.84 13.04
N MET A 36 10.74 7.85 14.08
CA MET A 36 12.15 8.21 13.98
C MET A 36 12.89 7.38 12.94
N LEU A 37 12.68 6.06 12.92
CA LEU A 37 13.31 5.15 11.97
C LEU A 37 12.94 5.49 10.52
N LEU A 38 11.67 5.78 10.24
CA LEU A 38 11.19 6.18 8.92
C LEU A 38 11.67 7.58 8.51
N ASP A 39 11.66 8.53 9.43
CA ASP A 39 12.13 9.90 9.19
C ASP A 39 13.64 9.94 8.93
N ASN A 40 14.43 9.09 9.58
CA ASN A 40 15.86 8.93 9.32
C ASN A 40 16.12 8.51 7.87
N ILE A 41 15.28 7.65 7.28
CA ILE A 41 15.37 7.32 5.85
C ILE A 41 14.95 8.52 5.01
N ARG A 42 13.76 9.08 5.27
CA ARG A 42 13.13 10.08 4.43
C ARG A 42 13.93 11.39 4.37
N GLU A 43 14.25 11.95 5.54
CA GLU A 43 14.80 13.30 5.65
C GLU A 43 16.33 13.29 5.74
N LYS A 44 16.91 12.25 6.37
CA LYS A 44 18.36 12.18 6.61
C LYS A 44 19.10 11.25 5.65
N GLN A 45 18.38 10.47 4.84
CA GLN A 45 18.96 9.48 3.91
C GLN A 45 19.94 8.54 4.62
N MET A 46 19.65 8.20 5.89
CA MET A 46 20.52 7.35 6.69
C MET A 46 20.51 5.91 6.15
N GLY A 47 21.71 5.32 6.08
CA GLY A 47 21.83 3.89 5.81
C GLY A 47 21.37 3.06 7.02
N LEU A 48 21.11 1.76 6.79
CA LEU A 48 20.61 0.85 7.81
C LEU A 48 21.40 0.93 9.12
N VAL A 49 22.73 0.78 9.06
CA VAL A 49 23.61 0.72 10.24
C VAL A 49 23.53 2.00 11.09
N GLU A 50 23.51 3.17 10.47
CA GLU A 50 23.40 4.44 11.17
C GLU A 50 22.04 4.59 11.84
N ASN A 51 20.97 4.20 11.13
CA ASN A 51 19.61 4.21 11.66
C ASN A 51 19.45 3.22 12.84
N LEU A 52 20.12 2.07 12.79
CA LEU A 52 20.20 1.12 13.92
C LEU A 52 20.88 1.73 15.14
N MET A 53 21.91 2.53 14.92
CA MET A 53 22.63 3.20 16.00
C MET A 53 21.73 4.22 16.71
N GLU A 54 20.93 4.97 15.96
CA GLU A 54 19.92 5.88 16.54
C GLU A 54 18.85 5.11 17.34
N PHE A 55 18.38 3.97 16.82
CA PHE A 55 17.49 3.09 17.59
C PHE A 55 18.14 2.57 18.87
N ALA A 56 19.40 2.13 18.82
CA ALA A 56 20.12 1.65 19.98
C ALA A 56 20.27 2.75 21.06
N LYS A 57 20.51 4.00 20.66
CA LYS A 57 20.55 5.16 21.57
C LYS A 57 19.19 5.42 22.21
N ALA A 58 18.11 5.44 21.41
CA ALA A 58 16.75 5.64 21.91
C ALA A 58 16.34 4.53 22.89
N LEU A 59 16.66 3.28 22.57
CA LEU A 59 16.38 2.14 23.43
C LEU A 59 17.20 2.20 24.73
N ALA A 60 18.48 2.55 24.65
CA ALA A 60 19.33 2.72 25.83
C ALA A 60 18.77 3.80 26.77
N ALA A 61 18.28 4.91 26.22
CA ALA A 61 17.64 5.97 27.00
C ALA A 61 16.33 5.50 27.66
N ALA A 62 15.52 4.68 26.99
CA ALA A 62 14.29 4.13 27.57
C ALA A 62 14.53 3.09 28.67
N CYS A 63 15.65 2.36 28.60
CA CYS A 63 16.06 1.38 29.59
C CYS A 63 16.83 2.00 30.78
N GLN A 64 17.34 3.22 30.65
CA GLN A 64 18.09 3.92 31.70
C GLN A 64 17.17 4.89 32.47
N CYS A 65 17.22 4.84 33.80
CA CYS A 65 16.66 5.90 34.63
C CYS A 65 17.51 7.17 34.47
N LEU A 66 16.91 8.27 34.04
CA LEU A 66 17.47 9.60 34.30
C LEU A 66 17.36 9.87 35.81
N SER A 67 18.32 9.37 36.58
CA SER A 67 18.38 9.58 38.03
C SER A 67 18.69 11.05 38.32
N SER A 68 17.77 11.75 38.97
CA SER A 68 18.02 12.50 40.21
C SER A 68 16.74 13.20 40.65
N GLU A 69 15.74 12.43 41.11
CA GLU A 69 14.71 12.84 42.07
C GLU A 69 13.64 11.73 42.10
N LYS A 70 13.64 10.96 43.20
CA LYS A 70 12.54 10.17 43.76
C LYS A 70 11.49 9.61 42.75
N ASP A 71 11.54 8.29 42.52
CA ASP A 71 10.52 7.44 41.84
C ASP A 71 10.41 7.46 40.30
N THR A 72 11.53 7.46 39.55
CA THR A 72 11.47 7.15 38.11
C THR A 72 11.94 5.73 37.82
N THR A 73 11.00 4.80 37.60
CA THR A 73 11.28 3.47 37.02
C THR A 73 11.61 3.62 35.52
N SER A 74 12.47 2.76 34.97
CA SER A 74 12.75 2.74 33.52
C SER A 74 11.46 2.55 32.73
N LEU A 75 11.40 3.10 31.51
CA LEU A 75 10.21 2.96 30.66
C LEU A 75 10.04 1.52 30.16
N LEU A 76 11.17 0.85 29.90
CA LEU A 76 11.22 -0.55 29.49
C LEU A 76 12.07 -1.34 30.47
N ASN A 77 11.62 -2.54 30.82
CA ASN A 77 12.43 -3.57 31.43
C ASN A 77 13.19 -4.39 30.36
N ARG A 78 14.01 -5.35 30.80
CA ARG A 78 14.88 -6.14 29.92
C ARG A 78 14.07 -6.97 28.92
N GLU A 79 12.99 -7.58 29.37
CA GLU A 79 12.13 -8.44 28.57
C GLU A 79 11.37 -7.61 27.52
N GLU A 80 10.78 -6.49 27.91
CA GLU A 80 10.08 -5.56 27.01
C GLU A 80 11.03 -4.96 25.96
N ALA A 81 12.24 -4.59 26.36
CA ALA A 81 13.27 -4.12 25.42
C ALA A 81 13.65 -5.20 24.40
N LYS A 82 13.73 -6.46 24.82
CA LYS A 82 14.02 -7.60 23.93
C LYS A 82 12.87 -7.84 22.95
N GLU A 83 11.63 -7.75 23.40
CA GLU A 83 10.45 -7.85 22.53
C GLU A 83 10.45 -6.73 21.48
N LEU A 84 10.73 -5.48 21.88
CA LEU A 84 10.82 -4.36 20.95
C LEU A 84 11.96 -4.54 19.94
N ILE A 85 13.15 -4.99 20.35
CA ILE A 85 14.24 -5.31 19.43
C ILE A 85 13.80 -6.36 18.41
N SER A 86 13.13 -7.43 18.86
CA SER A 86 12.65 -8.50 17.99
C SER A 86 11.64 -7.97 16.96
N TYR A 87 10.69 -7.15 17.42
CA TYR A 87 9.70 -6.53 16.56
C TYR A 87 10.33 -5.62 15.50
N ILE A 88 11.21 -4.71 15.91
CA ILE A 88 11.88 -3.78 14.98
C ILE A 88 12.73 -4.56 13.96
N ARG A 89 13.43 -5.61 14.38
CA ARG A 89 14.20 -6.48 13.48
C ARG A 89 13.32 -7.10 12.39
N ASN A 90 12.16 -7.63 12.76
CA ASN A 90 11.27 -8.35 11.84
C ASN A 90 10.39 -7.41 10.99
N SER A 91 10.00 -6.26 11.55
CA SER A 91 9.09 -5.31 10.89
C SER A 91 9.83 -4.28 10.03
N PHE A 92 11.02 -3.85 10.45
CA PHE A 92 11.76 -2.75 9.82
C PHE A 92 13.03 -3.25 9.13
N PHE A 93 13.96 -3.92 9.83
CA PHE A 93 15.30 -4.20 9.27
C PHE A 93 15.24 -5.14 8.08
N GLN A 94 14.42 -6.19 8.17
CA GLN A 94 14.21 -7.12 7.05
C GLN A 94 13.61 -6.44 5.81
N LYS A 95 12.95 -5.29 5.98
CA LYS A 95 12.25 -4.55 4.92
C LYS A 95 12.92 -3.19 4.64
N TYR A 96 14.16 -2.98 5.09
CA TYR A 96 14.78 -1.66 5.05
C TYR A 96 14.86 -1.08 3.63
N THR A 97 15.33 -1.88 2.67
CA THR A 97 15.42 -1.49 1.26
C THR A 97 14.05 -1.15 0.65
N LEU A 98 12.98 -1.82 1.11
CA LEU A 98 11.63 -1.48 0.66
C LEU A 98 11.24 -0.08 1.17
N PHE A 99 11.52 0.24 2.44
CA PHE A 99 11.26 1.56 2.98
C PHE A 99 12.12 2.64 2.33
N GLU A 100 13.41 2.36 2.07
CA GLU A 100 14.28 3.27 1.29
C GLU A 100 13.65 3.57 -0.07
N LEU A 101 13.33 2.56 -0.87
CA LEU A 101 12.71 2.75 -2.18
C LEU A 101 11.39 3.52 -2.08
N LEU A 102 10.51 3.13 -1.15
CA LEU A 102 9.20 3.77 -0.98
C LEU A 102 9.30 5.25 -0.58
N LEU A 103 10.29 5.59 0.25
CA LEU A 103 10.43 6.93 0.81
C LEU A 103 11.24 7.87 -0.07
N THR A 104 12.20 7.36 -0.84
CA THR A 104 13.15 8.13 -1.66
C THR A 104 12.77 8.22 -3.13
N THR A 105 11.97 7.28 -3.65
CA THR A 105 11.58 7.31 -5.06
C THR A 105 10.68 8.52 -5.31
N PRO A 106 11.08 9.48 -6.18
CA PRO A 106 10.19 10.55 -6.59
C PRO A 106 9.01 9.90 -7.32
N ARG A 107 7.79 10.37 -7.05
CA ARG A 107 6.63 9.94 -7.83
C ARG A 107 6.85 10.47 -9.24
N GLU A 108 7.37 9.62 -10.13
CA GLU A 108 7.14 9.81 -11.57
C GLU A 108 5.63 9.67 -11.75
N GLU A 109 4.92 10.79 -11.59
CA GLU A 109 3.65 10.98 -12.22
C GLU A 109 3.94 10.95 -13.71
N PHE A 110 4.01 9.75 -14.29
CA PHE A 110 3.66 9.55 -15.68
C PHE A 110 2.21 9.99 -15.80
N LEU A 111 1.99 11.30 -15.91
CA LEU A 111 0.82 11.89 -16.53
C LEU A 111 0.84 11.37 -17.95
N THR A 112 0.29 10.18 -18.15
CA THR A 112 0.06 9.63 -19.46
C THR A 112 -1.00 10.51 -20.10
N GLY A 113 -0.54 11.59 -20.74
CA GLY A 113 -1.23 12.26 -21.83
C GLY A 113 -1.34 11.35 -23.05
N MET A 114 -1.71 10.08 -22.85
CA MET A 114 -2.29 9.29 -23.92
C MET A 114 -3.75 9.68 -23.97
N GLU A 115 -4.04 10.65 -24.83
CA GLU A 115 -5.35 10.79 -25.44
C GLU A 115 -5.78 9.40 -25.91
N ARG A 116 -6.72 8.78 -25.21
CA ARG A 116 -7.34 7.55 -25.67
C ARG A 116 -8.27 7.92 -26.82
N THR A 117 -7.76 7.97 -28.04
CA THR A 117 -8.60 7.93 -29.23
C THR A 117 -9.22 6.54 -29.28
N ILE A 118 -10.43 6.41 -28.75
CA ILE A 118 -11.28 5.26 -29.03
C ILE A 118 -11.78 5.48 -30.45
N GLU A 119 -11.26 4.71 -31.41
CA GLU A 119 -11.88 4.63 -32.73
C GLU A 119 -13.25 3.97 -32.56
N VAL A 120 -14.29 4.79 -32.59
CA VAL A 120 -15.66 4.33 -32.67
C VAL A 120 -15.89 3.92 -34.11
N PHE A 121 -15.94 2.61 -34.36
CA PHE A 121 -16.47 2.11 -35.63
C PHE A 121 -17.95 2.50 -35.70
N SER A 122 -18.30 3.36 -36.65
CA SER A 122 -19.70 3.54 -37.00
C SER A 122 -20.23 2.19 -37.48
N CYS A 123 -21.34 1.74 -36.88
CA CYS A 123 -22.08 0.60 -37.40
C CYS A 123 -22.33 0.88 -38.88
N GLN A 124 -21.75 0.06 -39.76
CA GLN A 124 -22.11 0.10 -41.16
C GLN A 124 -23.62 -0.10 -41.25
N GLU A 125 -24.28 0.80 -41.98
CA GLU A 125 -25.70 0.78 -42.31
C GLU A 125 -26.05 -0.44 -43.19
N ASN A 126 -25.81 -1.64 -42.68
CA ASN A 126 -26.41 -2.86 -43.22
C ASN A 126 -27.42 -3.32 -42.18
N THR A 127 -28.54 -2.60 -42.22
CA THR A 127 -29.78 -2.85 -41.49
C THR A 127 -30.21 -4.31 -41.61
N LEU A 128 -29.97 -5.08 -40.56
CA LEU A 128 -30.88 -6.14 -40.16
C LEU A 128 -31.45 -5.72 -38.81
N THR A 129 -32.78 -5.68 -38.74
CA THR A 129 -33.44 -5.28 -37.49
C THR A 129 -33.25 -6.40 -36.45
N PRO A 130 -33.19 -6.09 -35.14
CA PRO A 130 -32.94 -7.11 -34.10
C PRO A 130 -33.91 -8.30 -34.10
N LEU A 131 -35.03 -8.20 -34.81
CA LEU A 131 -36.01 -9.27 -34.97
C LEU A 131 -35.58 -10.34 -36.00
N GLU A 132 -34.70 -10.01 -36.95
CA GLU A 132 -34.23 -10.92 -38.02
C GLU A 132 -33.07 -11.83 -37.59
N GLU A 133 -32.35 -11.48 -36.53
CA GLU A 133 -31.24 -12.29 -35.98
C GLU A 133 -31.68 -13.66 -35.44
N GLY A 134 -32.98 -13.85 -35.17
CA GLY A 134 -33.53 -15.11 -34.67
C GLY A 134 -33.92 -16.12 -35.74
N ILE A 135 -33.84 -15.76 -37.03
CA ILE A 135 -34.35 -16.59 -38.13
C ILE A 135 -33.18 -17.25 -38.86
N SER A 136 -33.24 -18.58 -39.05
CA SER A 136 -32.23 -19.30 -39.83
C SER A 136 -32.14 -18.73 -41.25
N THR A 137 -30.92 -18.47 -41.73
CA THR A 137 -30.63 -17.76 -42.99
C THR A 137 -31.36 -18.36 -44.21
N HIS A 138 -31.63 -19.67 -44.22
CA HIS A 138 -32.39 -20.33 -45.28
C HIS A 138 -33.85 -19.83 -45.39
N LEU A 139 -34.50 -19.53 -44.26
CA LEU A 139 -35.90 -19.04 -44.25
C LEU A 139 -36.00 -17.58 -44.71
N TYR A 140 -34.97 -16.77 -44.42
CA TYR A 140 -34.91 -15.38 -44.84
C TYR A 140 -34.92 -15.26 -46.37
N PHE A 141 -34.07 -16.03 -47.07
CA PHE A 141 -34.03 -16.02 -48.53
C PHE A 141 -35.30 -16.58 -49.18
N GLN A 142 -35.96 -17.54 -48.54
CA GLN A 142 -37.19 -18.15 -49.05
C GLN A 142 -38.41 -17.23 -48.96
N LEU A 143 -38.40 -16.28 -48.02
CA LEU A 143 -39.43 -15.24 -47.87
C LEU A 143 -39.18 -14.01 -48.77
N GLN A 144 -37.98 -13.88 -49.32
CA GLN A 144 -37.59 -12.77 -50.18
C GLN A 144 -37.75 -13.08 -51.68
N ASP A 145 -38.25 -14.26 -52.03
CA ASP A 145 -38.62 -14.60 -53.41
C ASP A 145 -39.89 -13.84 -53.83
N PRO A 146 -39.88 -13.10 -54.95
CA PRO A 146 -40.98 -12.22 -55.33
C PRO A 146 -42.19 -13.02 -55.85
N LEU A 147 -43.35 -12.83 -55.22
CA LEU A 147 -44.63 -13.06 -55.90
C LEU A 147 -44.80 -12.02 -57.02
N CYS A 148 -44.31 -12.33 -58.23
CA CYS A 148 -45.03 -12.05 -59.48
C CYS A 148 -44.31 -12.70 -60.67
N ASN A 149 -44.85 -13.83 -61.14
CA ASN A 149 -44.61 -14.34 -62.49
C ASN A 149 -45.49 -13.54 -63.48
N PRO A 150 -45.07 -13.29 -64.74
CA PRO A 150 -45.86 -12.57 -65.71
C PRO A 150 -46.91 -13.53 -66.30
N GLU A 151 -48.19 -13.20 -66.17
CA GLU A 151 -49.23 -13.83 -66.99
C GLU A 151 -49.62 -12.92 -68.15
N LYS A 152 -49.81 -13.60 -69.28
CA LYS A 152 -50.18 -13.16 -70.62
C LYS A 152 -51.68 -12.95 -70.73
#